data_AF-A0A2D6D6G6-F1
#
_entry.id   AF-A0A2D6D6G6-F1
#
_cell.length_a   1.000
_cell.length_b   1.000
_cell.length_c   1.000
_cell.angle_alpha   90.00
_cell.angle_beta   90.00
_cell.angle_gamma   90.00
#
_symmetry.space_group_name_H-M   'P 1'
#
loop_
_entity.id
_entity.type
_entity.pdbx_description
1 polymer ?
#
loop_
_entity_poly.entity_id
_entity_poly.type
_entity_poly.pdbx_seq_one_letter_code
_entity_poly.pdbx_strand_id
1 'polypeptide(L)'
;IIRNQELKWQKSFSIGLQKFWSILALNFLARFFIWFLLFIIAILASLKFSGEILVFIVVFNILLFLIIIISFILKYAIIGVVLKNWKFKQSLGKAWKIFIENWLLSLEIALIISLIFLLINSLMIFFISNIIISFLTLYVGFLFGLILLVLLAIMVFVAVQVLLTIFHWATWVIVFELLDNKKHTLVSILKSGFRR
;
A
#
# COMPACT_ATOMS: atom_id res chain seq x y z
N ILE A 1 -13.91 20.31 7.48
CA ILE A 1 -12.64 21.07 7.35
C ILE A 1 -12.65 22.11 8.47
N ILE A 2 -11.94 21.86 9.58
CA ILE A 2 -11.86 22.78 10.72
C ILE A 2 -10.47 23.42 10.64
N ARG A 3 -10.43 24.64 10.10
CA ARG A 3 -9.22 25.46 9.96
C ARG A 3 -9.23 26.42 11.16
N ASN A 4 -8.16 26.44 11.97
CA ASN A 4 -7.93 27.34 13.11
C ASN A 4 -8.61 27.07 14.48
N GLN A 5 -8.83 25.82 14.89
CA GLN A 5 -8.97 25.55 16.34
C GLN A 5 -7.73 24.80 16.82
N GLU A 6 -7.03 25.34 17.82
CA GLU A 6 -6.04 24.58 18.58
C GLU A 6 -6.75 23.37 19.19
N LEU A 7 -6.66 22.24 18.50
CA LEU A 7 -7.27 21.00 18.97
C LEU A 7 -6.46 20.54 20.18
N LYS A 8 -6.98 20.82 21.38
CA LYS A 8 -6.51 20.20 22.62
C LYS A 8 -6.35 18.70 22.37
N TRP A 9 -5.20 18.15 22.73
CA TRP A 9 -4.80 16.77 22.43
C TRP A 9 -5.89 15.73 22.75
N GLN A 10 -6.62 15.95 23.84
CA GLN A 10 -7.78 15.15 24.25
C GLN A 10 -8.89 15.06 23.19
N LYS A 11 -9.19 16.16 22.50
CA LYS A 11 -10.21 16.23 21.45
C LYS A 11 -9.74 15.52 20.17
N SER A 12 -8.46 15.61 19.84
CA SER A 12 -7.88 14.85 18.71
C SER A 12 -7.88 13.35 18.97
N PHE A 13 -7.54 12.94 20.19
CA PHE A 13 -7.53 11.53 20.59
C PHE A 13 -8.94 10.92 20.55
N SER A 14 -9.96 11.63 21.06
CA SER A 14 -11.33 11.13 21.05
C SER A 14 -11.88 10.97 19.62
N ILE A 15 -11.55 11.89 18.71
CA ILE A 15 -11.91 11.77 17.29
C ILE A 15 -11.23 10.55 16.64
N GLY A 16 -9.96 10.29 16.97
CA GLY A 16 -9.24 9.11 16.51
C GLY A 16 -9.89 7.81 17.00
N LEU A 17 -10.25 7.75 18.28
CA LEU A 17 -10.87 6.59 18.92
C LEU A 17 -12.22 6.22 18.28
N GLN A 18 -13.03 7.23 17.92
CA GLN A 18 -14.31 7.00 17.24
C GLN A 18 -14.15 6.32 15.87
N LYS A 19 -13.08 6.63 15.14
CA LYS A 19 -12.79 6.03 13.82
C LYS A 19 -12.02 4.72 13.91
N PHE A 20 -11.27 4.52 15.00
CA PHE A 20 -10.40 3.38 15.21
C PHE A 20 -11.13 2.05 14.97
N TRP A 21 -12.30 1.85 15.56
CA TRP A 21 -13.06 0.60 15.42
C TRP A 21 -13.47 0.30 13.98
N SER A 22 -13.88 1.32 13.22
CA SER A 22 -14.26 1.14 11.82
C SER A 22 -13.05 0.79 10.96
N ILE A 23 -11.90 1.45 11.20
CA ILE A 23 -10.65 1.18 10.46
C ILE A 23 -10.10 -0.19 10.84
N LEU A 24 -10.12 -0.55 12.13
CA LEU A 24 -9.68 -1.86 12.62
C LEU A 24 -10.53 -2.97 12.02
N ALA A 25 -11.86 -2.81 12.01
CA ALA A 25 -12.77 -3.77 11.38
C ALA A 25 -12.48 -3.93 9.89
N LEU A 26 -12.24 -2.84 9.16
CA LEU A 26 -11.86 -2.90 7.74
C LEU A 26 -10.52 -3.60 7.53
N ASN A 27 -9.51 -3.32 8.36
CA ASN A 27 -8.20 -3.98 8.29
C ASN A 27 -8.27 -5.46 8.66
N PHE A 28 -9.09 -5.82 9.65
CA PHE A 28 -9.28 -7.21 10.03
C PHE A 28 -9.97 -7.97 8.90
N LEU A 29 -11.06 -7.41 8.35
CA LEU A 29 -11.78 -7.97 7.20
C LEU A 29 -10.85 -8.13 5.99
N ALA A 30 -10.03 -7.12 5.72
CA ALA A 30 -9.01 -7.14 4.68
C ALA A 30 -8.07 -8.34 4.80
N ARG A 31 -7.43 -8.45 5.96
CA ARG A 31 -6.47 -9.52 6.22
C ARG A 31 -7.16 -10.87 6.17
N PHE A 32 -8.35 -11.01 6.74
CA PHE A 32 -9.12 -12.24 6.71
C PHE A 32 -9.37 -12.72 5.26
N PHE A 33 -9.87 -11.85 4.37
CA PHE A 33 -10.10 -12.24 2.97
C PHE A 33 -8.80 -12.58 2.23
N ILE A 34 -7.73 -11.81 2.43
CA ILE A 34 -6.44 -12.09 1.79
C ILE A 34 -5.90 -13.44 2.26
N TRP A 35 -5.87 -13.70 3.56
CA TRP A 35 -5.43 -14.98 4.12
C TRP A 35 -6.32 -16.13 3.66
N PHE A 36 -7.63 -15.94 3.59
CA PHE A 36 -8.56 -16.93 3.10
C PHE A 36 -8.30 -17.29 1.62
N LEU A 37 -8.08 -16.29 0.76
CA LEU A 37 -7.74 -16.52 -0.65
C LEU A 37 -6.37 -17.20 -0.80
N LEU A 38 -5.36 -16.79 -0.02
CA LEU A 38 -4.05 -17.44 -0.01
C LEU A 38 -4.13 -18.89 0.50
N PHE A 39 -4.99 -19.16 1.48
CA PHE A 39 -5.23 -20.51 1.98
C PHE A 39 -5.86 -21.41 0.90
N ILE A 40 -6.80 -20.90 0.11
CA ILE A 40 -7.35 -21.62 -1.05
C ILE A 40 -6.24 -21.95 -2.05
N ILE A 41 -5.37 -20.98 -2.38
CA ILE A 41 -4.21 -21.21 -3.26
C ILE A 41 -3.30 -22.31 -2.69
N ALA A 42 -3.00 -22.27 -1.39
CA ALA A 42 -2.14 -23.24 -0.73
C ALA A 42 -2.74 -24.66 -0.76
N ILE A 43 -4.05 -24.80 -0.54
CA ILE A 43 -4.75 -26.09 -0.66
C ILE A 43 -4.67 -26.60 -2.11
N LEU A 44 -4.99 -25.76 -3.09
CA LEU A 44 -4.95 -26.14 -4.51
C LEU A 44 -3.56 -26.61 -4.94
N ALA A 45 -2.50 -25.94 -4.46
CA ALA A 45 -1.12 -26.35 -4.70
C ALA A 45 -0.78 -27.69 -4.00
N SER A 46 -1.27 -27.89 -2.77
CA SER A 46 -0.98 -29.09 -1.97
C SER A 46 -1.70 -30.34 -2.46
N LEU A 47 -2.89 -30.19 -3.02
CA LEU A 47 -3.69 -31.31 -3.56
C LEU A 47 -3.12 -31.91 -4.86
N LYS A 48 -1.92 -31.47 -5.29
CA LYS A 48 -1.26 -31.88 -6.54
C LYS A 48 -2.27 -32.00 -7.68
N PHE A 49 -3.04 -30.91 -7.87
CA PHE A 49 -4.18 -30.86 -8.77
C PHE A 49 -3.86 -31.57 -10.09
N SER A 50 -4.37 -32.79 -10.25
CA SER A 50 -3.87 -33.77 -11.22
C SER A 50 -4.37 -33.51 -12.65
N GLY A 51 -5.19 -32.48 -12.84
CA GLY A 51 -5.72 -32.06 -14.12
C GLY A 51 -5.17 -30.69 -14.49
N GLU A 52 -4.06 -30.72 -15.23
CA GLU A 52 -3.46 -29.62 -15.99
C GLU A 52 -2.96 -28.41 -15.19
N ILE A 53 -1.63 -28.25 -15.16
CA ILE A 53 -0.89 -27.06 -14.71
C ILE A 53 -1.55 -25.76 -15.23
N LEU A 54 -2.13 -25.79 -16.44
CA LEU A 54 -2.88 -24.68 -17.03
C LEU A 54 -4.07 -24.23 -16.17
N VAL A 55 -4.89 -25.16 -15.68
CA VAL A 55 -6.04 -24.84 -14.81
C VAL A 55 -5.57 -24.20 -13.52
N PHE A 56 -4.51 -24.74 -12.92
CA PHE A 56 -3.92 -24.15 -11.71
C PHE A 56 -3.42 -22.72 -11.96
N ILE A 57 -2.69 -22.49 -13.05
CA ILE A 57 -2.19 -21.16 -13.42
C ILE A 57 -3.36 -20.19 -13.61
N VAL A 58 -4.42 -20.59 -14.30
CA VAL A 58 -5.60 -19.73 -14.53
C VAL A 58 -6.27 -19.37 -13.20
N VAL A 59 -6.55 -20.36 -12.34
CA VAL A 59 -7.19 -20.12 -11.04
C VAL A 59 -6.31 -19.25 -10.14
N PHE A 60 -5.00 -19.50 -10.11
CA PHE A 60 -4.05 -18.70 -9.34
C PHE A 60 -4.05 -17.23 -9.77
N ASN A 61 -4.02 -16.96 -11.07
CA ASN A 61 -4.07 -15.59 -11.59
C ASN A 61 -5.40 -14.91 -11.24
N ILE A 62 -6.54 -15.60 -11.37
CA ILE A 62 -7.85 -15.05 -10.98
C ILE A 62 -7.87 -14.67 -9.50
N LEU A 63 -7.36 -15.55 -8.62
CA LEU A 63 -7.29 -15.28 -7.18
C LEU A 63 -6.35 -14.11 -6.87
N LEU A 64 -5.21 -14.00 -7.56
CA LEU A 64 -4.32 -12.84 -7.45
C LEU A 64 -5.01 -11.54 -7.85
N PHE A 65 -5.70 -11.50 -9.00
CA PHE A 65 -6.45 -10.33 -9.41
C PHE A 65 -7.52 -9.95 -8.39
N LEU A 66 -8.21 -10.94 -7.82
CA LEU A 66 -9.21 -10.70 -6.77
C LEU A 66 -8.58 -10.08 -5.51
N ILE A 67 -7.41 -10.57 -5.08
CA ILE A 67 -6.65 -10.00 -3.95
C ILE A 67 -6.29 -8.53 -4.22
N ILE A 68 -5.84 -8.22 -5.44
CA ILE A 68 -5.49 -6.86 -5.86
C ILE A 68 -6.73 -5.95 -5.81
N ILE A 69 -7.85 -6.39 -6.38
CA ILE A 69 -9.13 -5.66 -6.38
C ILE A 69 -9.56 -5.35 -4.95
N ILE A 70 -9.62 -6.37 -4.09
CA ILE A 70 -9.97 -6.25 -2.67
C ILE A 70 -9.04 -5.23 -1.98
N SER A 71 -7.74 -5.30 -2.23
CA SER A 71 -6.76 -4.39 -1.63
C SER A 71 -7.02 -2.93 -1.99
N PHE A 72 -7.40 -2.62 -3.24
CA PHE A 72 -7.77 -1.26 -3.64
C PHE A 72 -9.06 -0.77 -2.98
N ILE A 73 -10.11 -1.61 -2.99
CA ILE A 73 -11.40 -1.27 -2.37
C ILE A 73 -11.20 -0.94 -0.89
N LEU A 74 -10.38 -1.71 -0.18
CA LEU A 74 -10.12 -1.49 1.23
C LEU A 74 -9.33 -0.20 1.48
N LYS A 75 -8.33 0.11 0.65
CA LYS A 75 -7.62 1.40 0.74
C LYS A 75 -8.58 2.57 0.59
N TYR A 76 -9.46 2.54 -0.41
CA TYR A 76 -10.47 3.58 -0.61
C TYR A 76 -11.51 3.62 0.50
N ALA A 77 -11.91 2.47 1.04
CA ALA A 77 -12.84 2.40 2.17
C ALA A 77 -12.23 3.04 3.43
N ILE A 78 -10.97 2.75 3.74
CA ILE A 78 -10.25 3.34 4.88
C ILE A 78 -10.14 4.86 4.71
N ILE A 79 -9.72 5.33 3.53
CA ILE A 79 -9.62 6.76 3.25
C ILE A 79 -11.00 7.43 3.38
N GLY A 80 -12.07 6.81 2.88
CA GLY A 80 -13.43 7.31 3.01
C GLY A 80 -13.94 7.37 4.45
N VAL A 81 -13.59 6.40 5.29
CA VAL A 81 -13.87 6.47 6.74
C VAL A 81 -13.14 7.66 7.38
N VAL A 82 -11.87 7.86 7.03
CA VAL A 82 -11.03 8.91 7.61
C VAL A 82 -11.44 10.30 7.14
N LEU A 83 -11.58 10.54 5.84
CA LEU A 83 -11.83 11.86 5.27
C LEU A 83 -13.32 12.23 5.23
N LYS A 84 -14.19 11.26 4.93
CA LYS A 84 -15.61 11.48 4.64
C LYS A 84 -16.55 10.93 5.73
N ASN A 85 -16.00 10.38 6.83
CA ASN A 85 -16.76 9.78 7.94
C ASN A 85 -17.78 8.72 7.49
N TRP A 86 -17.45 7.93 6.47
CA TRP A 86 -18.34 6.86 6.02
C TRP A 86 -18.50 5.79 7.10
N LYS A 87 -19.71 5.24 7.25
CA LYS A 87 -19.96 4.05 8.09
C LYS A 87 -19.39 2.80 7.41
N PHE A 88 -19.05 1.78 8.18
CA PHE A 88 -18.43 0.54 7.68
C PHE A 88 -19.10 -0.08 6.44
N LYS A 89 -20.43 -0.31 6.45
CA LYS A 89 -21.14 -0.88 5.29
C LYS A 89 -21.14 0.08 4.09
N GLN A 90 -21.28 1.37 4.36
CA GLN A 90 -21.31 2.40 3.34
C GLN A 90 -19.94 2.58 2.68
N SER A 91 -18.85 2.43 3.45
CA SER A 91 -17.49 2.63 2.94
C SER A 91 -17.12 1.57 1.92
N LEU A 92 -17.48 0.30 2.15
CA LEU A 92 -17.25 -0.78 1.18
C LEU A 92 -18.03 -0.56 -0.12
N GLY A 93 -19.32 -0.24 -0.04
CA GLY A 93 -20.15 -0.02 -1.23
C GLY A 93 -19.69 1.18 -2.07
N LYS A 94 -19.34 2.29 -1.42
CA LYS A 94 -18.80 3.46 -2.13
C LYS A 94 -17.41 3.22 -2.68
N ALA A 95 -16.53 2.57 -1.93
CA ALA A 95 -15.19 2.22 -2.40
C ALA A 95 -15.22 1.26 -3.59
N TRP A 96 -16.12 0.28 -3.59
CA TRP A 96 -16.38 -0.61 -4.72
C TRP A 96 -16.75 0.17 -5.97
N LYS A 97 -17.70 1.12 -5.85
CA LYS A 97 -18.13 1.97 -6.95
C LYS A 97 -16.98 2.83 -7.50
N ILE A 98 -16.20 3.47 -6.62
CA ILE A 98 -15.03 4.27 -7.02
C ILE A 98 -14.00 3.41 -7.77
N PHE A 99 -13.74 2.20 -7.28
CA PHE A 99 -12.80 1.28 -7.89
C PHE A 99 -13.26 0.84 -9.28
N ILE A 100 -14.50 0.34 -9.43
CA ILE A 100 -15.00 -0.11 -10.75
C ILE A 100 -14.99 1.02 -11.78
N GLU A 101 -15.38 2.23 -11.39
CA GLU A 101 -15.42 3.38 -12.30
C GLU A 101 -14.01 3.81 -12.76
N ASN A 102 -12.96 3.51 -11.99
CA ASN A 102 -11.60 4.05 -12.19
C ASN A 102 -10.48 3.00 -12.06
N TRP A 103 -10.77 1.71 -12.24
CA TRP A 103 -9.86 0.62 -11.92
C TRP A 103 -8.52 0.72 -12.65
N LEU A 104 -8.54 1.17 -13.92
CA LEU A 104 -7.35 1.33 -14.73
C LEU A 104 -6.42 2.42 -14.18
N LEU A 105 -7.00 3.54 -13.72
CA LEU A 105 -6.23 4.62 -13.10
C LEU A 105 -5.64 4.18 -11.77
N SER A 106 -6.41 3.45 -10.95
CA SER A 106 -5.91 2.86 -9.69
C SER A 106 -4.70 1.96 -9.95
N LEU A 107 -4.75 1.15 -11.00
CA LEU A 107 -3.66 0.25 -11.39
C LEU A 107 -2.44 1.03 -11.89
N GLU A 108 -2.63 2.01 -12.77
CA GLU A 108 -1.56 2.88 -13.29
C GLU A 108 -0.79 3.56 -12.15
N ILE A 109 -1.52 4.14 -11.20
CA ILE A 109 -0.91 4.81 -10.04
C ILE A 109 -0.20 3.81 -9.13
N ALA A 110 -0.78 2.64 -8.91
CA ALA A 110 -0.11 1.60 -8.12
C ALA A 110 1.19 1.13 -8.77
N LEU A 111 1.23 1.01 -10.11
CA LEU A 111 2.46 0.69 -10.85
C LEU A 111 3.51 1.79 -10.70
N ILE A 112 3.11 3.07 -10.84
CA ILE A 112 4.03 4.21 -10.66
C ILE A 112 4.61 4.22 -9.24
N ILE A 113 3.76 4.08 -8.22
CA ILE A 113 4.23 4.02 -6.83
C ILE A 113 5.14 2.81 -6.61
N SER A 114 4.80 1.65 -7.19
CA SER A 114 5.62 0.44 -7.09
C SER A 114 7.00 0.63 -7.71
N LEU A 115 7.08 1.29 -8.88
CA LEU A 115 8.35 1.62 -9.54
C LEU A 115 9.20 2.56 -8.69
N ILE A 116 8.60 3.61 -8.12
CA ILE A 116 9.29 4.54 -7.20
C ILE A 116 9.86 3.79 -5.99
N PHE A 117 9.05 2.92 -5.37
CA PHE A 117 9.49 2.11 -4.24
C PHE A 117 10.61 1.16 -4.62
N LEU A 118 10.50 0.47 -5.75
CA LEU A 118 11.53 -0.45 -6.25
C LEU A 118 12.86 0.29 -6.45
N LEU A 119 12.82 1.45 -7.11
CA LEU A 119 14.01 2.26 -7.36
C LEU A 119 14.68 2.73 -6.07
N ILE A 120 13.90 3.30 -5.14
CA ILE A 120 14.46 3.83 -3.88
C ILE A 120 15.03 2.71 -3.02
N ASN A 121 14.33 1.58 -2.88
CA ASN A 121 14.83 0.43 -2.12
C ASN A 121 16.07 -0.19 -2.77
N SER A 122 16.09 -0.32 -4.10
CA SER A 122 17.26 -0.84 -4.83
C SER A 122 18.48 0.05 -4.63
N LEU A 123 18.32 1.37 -4.74
CA LEU A 123 19.40 2.32 -4.51
C LEU A 123 19.88 2.27 -3.05
N MET A 124 18.97 2.21 -2.08
CA MET A 124 19.31 2.09 -0.67
C MET A 124 20.16 0.84 -0.39
N ILE A 125 19.73 -0.33 -0.87
CA ILE A 125 20.45 -1.59 -0.68
C ILE A 125 21.84 -1.49 -1.33
N PHE A 126 21.91 -0.95 -2.55
CA PHE A 126 23.18 -0.76 -3.25
C PHE A 126 24.14 0.13 -2.46
N PHE A 127 23.72 1.32 -2.03
CA PHE A 127 24.58 2.26 -1.30
C PHE A 127 24.99 1.73 0.08
N ILE A 128 24.04 1.19 0.86
CA ILE A 128 24.34 0.64 2.19
C ILE A 128 25.34 -0.51 2.08
N SER A 129 25.13 -1.43 1.13
CA SER A 129 26.03 -2.57 0.94
C SER A 129 27.43 -2.12 0.54
N ASN A 130 27.54 -1.17 -0.40
CA ASN A 130 28.84 -0.62 -0.78
C ASN A 130 29.55 0.06 0.40
N ILE A 131 28.85 0.87 1.19
CA ILE A 131 29.45 1.55 2.35
C ILE A 131 29.97 0.53 3.38
N ILE A 132 29.19 -0.52 3.67
CA ILE A 132 29.60 -1.57 4.62
C ILE A 132 30.81 -2.34 4.09
N ILE A 133 30.81 -2.73 2.82
CA ILE A 133 31.94 -3.44 2.20
C ILE A 133 33.20 -2.57 2.20
N SER A 134 33.10 -1.30 1.78
CA SER A 134 34.24 -0.38 1.80
C SER A 134 34.80 -0.19 3.21
N PHE A 135 33.92 -0.06 4.22
CA PHE A 135 34.35 0.03 5.61
C PHE A 135 35.10 -1.23 6.07
N LEU A 136 34.57 -2.41 5.74
CA LEU A 136 35.22 -3.69 6.05
C LEU A 136 36.60 -3.82 5.40
N THR A 137 36.77 -3.33 4.16
CA THR A 137 38.07 -3.39 3.47
C THR A 137 39.12 -2.44 4.05
N LEU A 138 38.72 -1.26 4.52
CA LEU A 138 39.65 -0.23 5.01
C LEU A 138 39.98 -0.39 6.50
N TYR A 139 39.05 -0.90 7.31
CA TYR A 139 39.14 -0.95 8.78
C TYR A 139 38.99 -2.36 9.33
N VAL A 140 39.74 -3.31 8.76
CA VAL A 140 39.74 -4.71 9.19
C VAL A 140 40.08 -4.80 10.69
N GLY A 141 39.20 -5.43 11.47
CA GLY A 141 39.37 -5.63 12.92
C GLY A 141 38.77 -4.54 13.82
N PHE A 142 38.29 -3.41 13.27
CA PHE A 142 37.65 -2.36 14.06
C PHE A 142 36.15 -2.61 14.29
N LEU A 143 35.84 -3.57 15.16
CA LEU A 143 34.45 -4.02 15.44
C LEU A 143 33.54 -2.91 15.95
N PHE A 144 34.06 -2.00 16.79
CA PHE A 144 33.26 -0.91 17.34
C PHE A 144 32.72 0.03 16.24
N GLY A 145 33.56 0.39 15.28
CA GLY A 145 33.14 1.23 14.15
C GLY A 145 32.14 0.52 13.23
N LEU A 146 32.27 -0.80 13.03
CA LEU A 146 31.31 -1.58 12.27
C LEU A 146 29.93 -1.55 12.92
N ILE A 147 29.85 -1.76 14.24
CA ILE A 147 28.58 -1.73 14.99
C ILE A 147 27.92 -0.35 14.85
N LEU A 148 28.69 0.73 15.02
CA LEU A 148 28.20 2.10 14.89
C LEU A 148 27.69 2.38 13.47
N LEU A 149 28.42 1.92 12.44
CA LEU A 149 28.02 2.06 11.05
C LEU A 149 26.72 1.32 10.74
N VAL A 150 26.57 0.09 11.23
CA VAL A 150 25.35 -0.71 11.04
C VAL A 150 24.16 -0.05 11.72
N LEU A 151 24.33 0.45 12.96
CA LEU A 151 23.28 1.21 13.65
C LEU A 151 22.86 2.45 12.87
N LEU A 152 23.83 3.21 12.34
CA LEU A 152 23.55 4.37 11.51
C LEU A 152 22.81 3.99 10.22
N ALA A 153 23.23 2.92 9.55
CA ALA A 153 22.57 2.41 8.34
C ALA A 153 21.12 1.99 8.61
N ILE A 154 20.86 1.33 9.75
CA ILE A 154 19.50 0.98 10.18
C ILE A 154 18.66 2.23 10.42
N MET A 155 19.19 3.24 11.12
CA MET A 155 18.47 4.50 11.35
C MET A 155 18.09 5.18 10.03
N VAL A 156 19.04 5.28 9.09
CA VAL A 156 18.80 5.87 7.76
C VAL A 156 17.75 5.06 7.00
N PHE A 157 17.86 3.73 7.01
CA PHE A 157 16.89 2.84 6.37
C PHE A 157 15.48 3.06 6.93
N VAL A 158 15.32 3.06 8.26
CA VAL A 158 14.03 3.30 8.91
C VAL A 158 13.48 4.68 8.56
N ALA A 159 14.31 5.73 8.58
CA ALA A 159 13.88 7.08 8.23
C ALA A 159 13.34 7.16 6.79
N VAL A 160 14.03 6.54 5.83
CA VAL A 160 13.57 6.48 4.44
C VAL A 160 12.26 5.70 4.32
N GLN A 161 12.12 4.57 5.00
CA GLN A 161 10.87 3.78 4.98
C GLN A 161 9.68 4.55 5.54
N VAL A 162 9.89 5.36 6.59
CA VAL A 162 8.85 6.23 7.15
C VAL A 162 8.40 7.26 6.12
N LEU A 163 9.35 7.93 5.46
CA LEU A 163 9.05 8.92 4.41
C LEU A 163 8.31 8.28 3.23
N LEU A 164 8.75 7.10 2.76
CA LEU A 164 8.08 6.35 1.71
C LEU A 164 6.65 5.98 2.09
N THR A 165 6.44 5.55 3.33
CA THR A 165 5.11 5.21 3.84
C THR A 165 4.18 6.41 3.87
N ILE A 166 4.68 7.58 4.32
CA ILE A 166 3.92 8.84 4.30
C ILE A 166 3.57 9.22 2.86
N PHE A 167 4.55 9.17 1.95
CA PHE A 167 4.34 9.44 0.53
C PHE A 167 3.26 8.53 -0.06
N HIS A 168 3.34 7.21 0.19
CA HIS A 168 2.36 6.23 -0.28
C HIS A 168 0.93 6.59 0.14
N TRP A 169 0.71 6.86 1.43
CA TRP A 169 -0.61 7.21 1.94
C TRP A 169 -1.09 8.57 1.44
N ALA A 170 -0.20 9.56 1.36
CA ALA A 170 -0.53 10.87 0.81
C ALA A 170 -1.00 10.78 -0.65
N THR A 171 -0.30 10.01 -1.49
CA THR A 171 -0.71 9.78 -2.88
C THR A 171 -2.09 9.14 -2.95
N TRP A 172 -2.37 8.08 -2.18
CA TRP A 172 -3.69 7.45 -2.21
C TRP A 172 -4.82 8.35 -1.73
N VAL A 173 -4.55 9.21 -0.73
CA VAL A 173 -5.49 10.24 -0.29
C VAL A 173 -5.80 11.22 -1.42
N ILE A 174 -4.78 11.76 -2.08
CA ILE A 174 -4.95 12.69 -3.21
C ILE A 174 -5.75 12.03 -4.34
N VAL A 175 -5.40 10.79 -4.69
CA VAL A 175 -6.08 10.03 -5.74
C VAL A 175 -7.53 9.78 -5.38
N PHE A 176 -7.81 9.37 -4.15
CA PHE A 176 -9.18 9.22 -3.68
C PHE A 176 -9.97 10.52 -3.78
N GLU A 177 -9.41 11.65 -3.36
CA GLU A 177 -10.09 12.95 -3.46
C GLU A 177 -10.35 13.37 -4.92
N LEU A 178 -9.43 13.07 -5.83
CA LEU A 178 -9.59 13.36 -7.25
C LEU A 178 -10.69 12.50 -7.88
N LEU A 179 -10.73 11.21 -7.53
CA LEU A 179 -11.72 10.27 -8.03
C LEU A 179 -13.13 10.53 -7.45
N ASP A 180 -13.24 10.78 -6.13
CA ASP A 180 -14.51 11.04 -5.45
C ASP A 180 -15.15 12.36 -5.90
N ASN A 181 -14.34 13.42 -6.09
CA ASN A 181 -14.84 14.73 -6.52
C ASN A 181 -15.02 14.85 -8.05
N LYS A 182 -14.80 13.78 -8.83
CA LYS A 182 -14.89 13.78 -10.31
C LYS A 182 -14.19 14.97 -10.97
N LYS A 183 -13.05 15.42 -10.44
CA LYS A 183 -12.29 16.47 -11.12
C LYS A 183 -11.74 15.88 -12.42
N HIS A 184 -12.25 16.37 -13.56
CA HIS A 184 -11.93 15.95 -14.93
C HIS A 184 -10.45 16.05 -15.33
N THR A 185 -9.54 16.39 -14.41
CA THR A 185 -8.14 16.70 -14.67
C THR A 185 -7.24 15.47 -14.76
N LEU A 186 -7.67 14.29 -14.31
CA LEU A 186 -6.89 13.05 -14.48
C LEU A 186 -7.58 12.12 -15.47
N VAL A 187 -7.22 12.26 -16.74
CA VAL A 187 -7.44 11.20 -17.72
C VAL A 187 -6.25 10.25 -17.62
N SER A 188 -6.50 8.95 -17.42
CA SER A 188 -5.44 7.93 -17.47
C SER A 188 -4.62 8.10 -18.74
N ILE A 189 -3.29 8.11 -18.63
CA ILE A 189 -2.38 8.29 -19.77
C ILE A 189 -2.57 7.13 -20.75
N LEU A 190 -2.87 5.93 -20.23
CA LEU A 190 -3.23 4.77 -21.05
C LEU A 190 -4.52 5.03 -21.84
N LYS A 191 -5.55 5.59 -21.20
CA LYS A 191 -6.84 5.88 -21.87
C LYS A 191 -6.74 7.00 -22.91
N SER A 192 -5.85 7.98 -22.72
CA SER A 192 -5.59 9.03 -23.72
C SER A 192 -4.68 8.54 -24.85
N GLY A 193 -3.73 7.65 -24.55
CA GLY A 193 -2.87 6.99 -25.54
C GLY A 193 -3.64 6.08 -26.51
N PHE A 194 -4.64 5.34 -26.03
CA PHE A 194 -5.50 4.49 -26.87
C PHE A 194 -6.56 5.25 -27.70
N ARG A 195 -6.69 6.57 -27.52
CA ARG A 195 -7.62 7.42 -28.29
C ARG A 195 -6.98 8.16 -29.46
N ARG A 196 -5.69 7.98 -29.69
CA ARG A 196 -4.99 8.41 -30.90
C ARG A 196 -4.78 7.21 -31.81
#